data_AF-A0A2I3SGD6-F1
#
_entry.id   AF-A0A2I3SGD6-F1
#
_cell.length_a   1.000
_cell.length_b   1.000
_cell.length_c   1.000
_cell.angle_alpha   90.00
_cell.angle_beta   90.00
_cell.angle_gamma   90.00
#
_symmetry.space_group_name_H-M   'P 1'
#
loop_
_entity.id
_entity.type
_entity.pdbx_description
1 polymer ?
#
loop_
_entity_poly.entity_id
_entity_poly.type
_entity_poly.pdbx_seq_one_letter_code
_entity_poly.pdbx_strand_id
1 'polypeptide(L)' 'MIARRNPEPLRFLPDEARSLPPPKLTDPRLLYIGFLGYCSGLIDNLIRRRPVATADKKTYGEIFEKFHPIR' A
#
# COMPACT_ATOMS: atom_id res chain seq x y z
N MET A 1 -19.05 16.21 17.60
CA MET A 1 -18.04 15.25 18.07
C MET A 1 -16.68 15.88 18.40
N ILE A 2 -16.34 17.08 17.93
CA ILE A 2 -15.02 17.71 18.17
C ILE A 2 -14.72 17.91 19.68
N ALA A 3 -15.69 18.40 20.47
CA ALA A 3 -15.51 18.64 21.90
C ALA A 3 -15.50 17.36 22.78
N ARG A 4 -15.92 16.20 22.25
CA ARG A 4 -16.02 14.92 22.99
C ARG A 4 -14.86 13.96 22.71
N ARG A 5 -13.93 14.33 21.83
CA ARG A 5 -13.01 13.38 21.17
C ARG A 5 -11.84 12.97 22.07
N ASN A 6 -11.19 13.93 22.71
CA ASN A 6 -10.10 13.71 23.67
C ASN A 6 -9.61 15.08 24.19
N PRO A 7 -9.26 15.25 25.48
CA PRO A 7 -8.45 16.39 25.94
C PRO A 7 -7.05 16.45 25.29
N GLU A 8 -6.51 15.33 24.78
CA GLU A 8 -5.24 15.31 24.06
C GLU A 8 -5.41 15.39 22.54
N PRO A 9 -5.08 16.53 21.90
CA PRO A 9 -5.50 16.82 20.52
C PRO A 9 -4.80 15.97 19.44
N LEU A 10 -3.62 15.39 19.71
CA LEU A 10 -2.83 14.63 18.74
C LEU A 10 -2.98 13.11 18.86
N ARG A 11 -3.80 12.65 19.80
CA ARG A 11 -3.93 11.23 20.07
C ARG A 11 -4.91 10.57 19.08
N PHE A 12 -4.36 9.75 18.17
CA PHE A 12 -5.14 9.08 17.11
C PHE A 12 -6.22 8.16 17.68
N LEU A 13 -5.88 7.30 18.64
CA LEU A 13 -6.81 6.45 19.41
C LEU A 13 -6.72 6.77 20.91
N PRO A 14 -7.85 7.06 21.60
CA PRO A 14 -7.88 7.32 23.03
C PRO A 14 -7.67 6.01 23.84
N ASP A 15 -7.30 6.10 25.13
CA ASP A 15 -7.04 4.92 25.97
C ASP A 15 -8.27 4.00 26.08
N GLU A 16 -9.46 4.60 26.10
CA GLU A 16 -10.74 3.91 26.18
C GLU A 16 -10.98 3.00 24.97
N ALA A 17 -10.37 3.30 23.81
CA ALA A 17 -10.50 2.47 22.61
C ALA A 17 -9.88 1.08 22.78
N ARG A 18 -8.97 0.90 23.75
CA ARG A 18 -8.37 -0.41 24.07
C ARG A 18 -9.37 -1.38 24.70
N SER A 19 -10.47 -0.86 25.27
CA SER A 19 -11.53 -1.69 25.85
C SER A 19 -12.50 -2.26 24.81
N LEU A 20 -12.50 -1.72 23.59
CA LEU A 20 -13.34 -2.18 22.51
C LEU A 20 -12.74 -3.42 21.84
N PRO A 21 -13.57 -4.35 21.34
CA PRO A 21 -13.07 -5.48 20.57
C PRO A 21 -12.37 -4.96 19.29
N PRO A 22 -11.11 -5.35 19.03
CA PRO A 22 -10.42 -4.93 17.82
C PRO A 22 -11.07 -5.58 16.58
N PRO A 23 -10.96 -4.92 15.41
CA PRO A 23 -11.38 -5.52 14.15
C PRO A 23 -10.61 -6.82 13.89
N LYS A 24 -11.29 -7.81 13.33
CA LYS A 24 -10.66 -9.10 12.98
C LYS A 24 -9.86 -8.93 11.69
N LEU A 25 -8.83 -9.76 11.54
CA LEU A 25 -8.02 -9.77 10.32
C LEU A 25 -8.83 -10.17 9.07
N THR A 26 -9.91 -10.91 9.27
CA THR A 26 -10.82 -11.36 8.20
C THR A 26 -12.01 -10.42 7.98
N ASP A 27 -12.00 -9.22 8.57
CA ASP A 27 -13.10 -8.27 8.37
C ASP A 27 -13.21 -7.87 6.89
N PRO A 28 -14.41 -7.86 6.29
CA PRO A 28 -14.60 -7.57 4.87
C PRO A 28 -14.12 -6.16 4.49
N ARG A 29 -14.12 -5.23 5.44
CA ARG A 29 -13.58 -3.88 5.25
C ARG A 29 -12.06 -3.90 5.07
N LEU A 30 -11.36 -4.72 5.85
CA LEU A 30 -9.91 -4.85 5.75
C LEU A 30 -9.53 -5.58 4.45
N LEU A 31 -10.28 -6.61 4.08
CA LEU A 31 -10.14 -7.27 2.78
C LEU A 31 -10.32 -6.28 1.62
N TYR A 32 -11.33 -5.41 1.68
CA TYR A 32 -11.55 -4.39 0.66
C TYR A 32 -10.39 -3.39 0.59
N ILE A 33 -9.85 -2.93 1.72
CA ILE A 33 -8.68 -2.05 1.75
C ILE A 33 -7.45 -2.76 1.14
N GLY A 34 -7.25 -4.05 1.44
CA GLY A 34 -6.21 -4.86 0.83
C GLY A 34 -6.38 -4.97 -0.69
N PHE A 35 -7.61 -5.17 -1.16
CA PHE A 35 -7.96 -5.19 -2.58
C PHE A 35 -7.67 -3.84 -3.26
N LEU A 36 -7.97 -2.71 -2.61
CA LEU A 36 -7.60 -1.39 -3.13
C LEU A 36 -6.08 -1.24 -3.28
N GLY A 37 -5.30 -1.75 -2.34
CA GLY A 37 -3.83 -1.80 -2.44
C GLY A 37 -3.35 -2.64 -3.63
N TYR A 38 -4.01 -3.77 -3.89
CA TYR A 38 -3.74 -4.60 -5.07
C TYR A 38 -4.02 -3.84 -6.38
N CYS A 39 -5.18 -3.20 -6.49
CA CYS A 39 -5.51 -2.35 -7.64
C CYS A 39 -4.52 -1.20 -7.82
N SER A 40 -4.05 -0.58 -6.72
CA SER A 40 -3.03 0.47 -6.78
C SER A 40 -1.71 -0.05 -7.38
N GLY A 41 -1.28 -1.27 -7.02
CA GLY A 41 -0.09 -1.90 -7.61
C GLY A 41 -0.24 -2.21 -9.10
N LEU A 42 -1.42 -2.68 -9.52
CA LEU A 42 -1.72 -2.89 -10.94
C LEU A 42 -1.69 -1.58 -11.72
N ILE A 43 -2.24 -0.50 -11.15
CA ILE A 43 -2.26 0.83 -11.77
C ILE A 43 -0.84 1.42 -11.84
N ASP A 44 -0.01 1.30 -10.80
CA ASP A 44 1.39 1.77 -10.85
C ASP A 44 2.17 1.06 -11.97
N ASN A 45 1.97 -0.25 -12.12
CA ASN A 45 2.56 -1.01 -13.23
C ASN A 45 2.05 -0.52 -14.59
N LEU A 46 0.74 -0.23 -14.71
CA LEU A 46 0.13 0.29 -15.94
C LEU A 46 0.72 1.66 -16.32
N ILE A 47 0.83 2.60 -15.37
CA ILE A 47 1.37 3.94 -15.62
C ILE A 47 2.83 3.87 -16.10
N ARG A 48 3.63 2.97 -15.51
CA ARG A 48 5.04 2.80 -15.86
C ARG A 48 5.27 1.93 -17.10
N ARG A 49 4.19 1.55 -17.81
CA ARG A 49 4.21 0.64 -18.97
C ARG A 49 4.95 -0.67 -18.67
N ARG A 50 4.88 -1.11 -17.41
CA ARG A 50 5.38 -2.42 -16.98
C ARG A 50 4.26 -3.44 -17.19
N PRO A 51 4.59 -4.72 -17.41
CA PRO A 51 3.58 -5.75 -17.46
C PRO A 51 2.74 -5.76 -16.17
N VAL A 52 1.42 -5.59 -16.31
CA VAL A 52 0.51 -5.34 -15.19
C VAL A 52 0.26 -6.60 -14.34
N ALA A 53 0.12 -7.76 -14.99
CA ALA A 53 -0.19 -9.04 -14.32
C ALA A 53 1.03 -9.97 -14.19
N THR A 54 1.98 -9.89 -15.13
CA THR A 54 3.23 -10.64 -15.07
C THR A 54 4.30 -9.73 -14.49
N ALA A 55 4.44 -9.71 -13.17
CA ALA A 55 5.51 -9.00 -12.49
C ALA A 55 6.87 -9.68 -12.72
N ASP A 56 7.26 -9.93 -13.96
CA ASP A 56 8.62 -10.34 -14.31
C ASP A 56 9.51 -9.11 -14.19
N LYS A 57 9.90 -8.81 -12.95
CA LYS A 57 11.03 -7.92 -12.67
C LYS A 57 12.28 -8.64 -13.17
N LYS A 58 12.61 -8.47 -14.45
CA LYS A 58 13.84 -9.01 -15.01
C LYS A 58 15.03 -8.43 -14.26
N THR A 59 15.93 -9.29 -13.80
CA THR A 59 17.16 -8.87 -13.10
C THR A 59 18.11 -8.25 -14.12
N TYR A 60 19.00 -7.34 -13.72
CA TYR A 60 20.03 -6.76 -14.63
C TYR A 60 20.87 -7.81 -15.38
N GLY A 61 20.90 -9.07 -14.93
CA GLY A 61 21.51 -10.19 -15.66
C GLY A 61 20.72 -10.67 -16.89
N GLU A 62 19.44 -10.32 -17.02
CA GLU A 62 18.55 -10.71 -18.13
C GLU A 62 18.30 -9.55 -19.12
N ILE A 63 18.78 -8.34 -18.79
CA ILE A 63 18.57 -7.12 -19.57
C ILE A 63 19.84 -6.83 -20.36
N PHE A 64 19.78 -6.92 -21.70
CA PHE A 64 20.90 -6.53 -22.55
C PHE A 64 20.83 -5.02 -22.84
N GLU A 65 21.65 -4.22 -22.15
CA GLU A 65 21.80 -2.80 -22.45
C GLU A 65 22.99 -2.56 -23.39
N LYS A 66 22.80 -1.69 -24.39
CA LYS A 66 23.87 -1.30 -25.32
C LYS A 66 24.78 -0.28 -24.64
N PHE A 67 26.01 -0.67 -24.34
CA PHE A 67 27.00 0.22 -23.74
C PHE A 67 27.50 1.27 -24.74
N HIS A 68 27.39 2.55 -24.38
CA HIS A 68 27.90 3.69 -25.16
C HIS A 68 29.11 4.32 -24.45
N PRO A 69 30.35 3.96 -24.83
CA PRO A 69 31.53 4.56 -24.21
C PRO A 69 31.67 6.03 -24.59
N ILE A 70 31.98 6.87 -23.60
CA ILE A 70 32.37 8.26 -23.83
C ILE A 70 33.84 8.23 -24.25
N ARG A 71 34.10 8.62 -25.51
CA ARG A 71 35.44 8.84 -26.07
C ARG A 71 35.66 10.32 -26.31
#